data_AF-A0A067DT43-F1
#
_entry.id   AF-A0A067DT43-F1
#
_cell.length_a   1.000
_cell.length_b   1.000
_cell.length_c   1.000
_cell.angle_alpha   90.00
_cell.angle_beta   90.00
_cell.angle_gamma   90.00
#
_symmetry.space_group_name_H-M   'P 1'
#
loop_
_entity.id
_entity.type
_entity.pdbx_description
1 polymer ?
#
loop_
_entity_poly.entity_id
_entity_poly.type
_entity_poly.pdbx_seq_one_letter_code
_entity_poly.pdbx_strand_id
1 'polypeptide(L)'
;IKRVCETELGIVSQCCQPRQASRLNMQYFENVALKINVKVGGRNTVLVDAVQKRIPLVTDRPTIIFGADVTHPQPGEDSSPSIAAVVASMDWPEVTKYRGLVSAQAHHEEIIQDLYKSTQDPQRGLVHGGMIRELLIAFRRSTNFKPHRIIFYRDGVSEGQFSQVLLHEMNAIRQACASLEEGYAPPVTFVVVQKRHHTRLFPADHNRRDLTDRSGNILPGTVVDTHICHPTEFDFYLNSHAGIQ
;
A
#
# COMPACT_ATOMS: atom_id res chain seq x y z
N ILE A 1 12.90 -8.61 20.55
CA ILE A 1 13.74 -8.35 19.35
C ILE A 1 13.19 -7.18 18.55
N LYS A 2 12.03 -7.30 17.91
CA LYS A 2 11.51 -6.28 16.97
C LYS A 2 11.36 -4.87 17.57
N ARG A 3 10.70 -4.74 18.72
CA ARG A 3 10.59 -3.47 19.46
C ARG A 3 11.95 -2.78 19.62
N VAL A 4 12.88 -3.41 20.34
CA VAL A 4 14.22 -2.85 20.60
C VAL A 4 14.96 -2.47 19.31
N CYS A 5 15.00 -3.38 18.34
CA CYS A 5 15.73 -3.14 17.09
C CYS A 5 15.10 -2.01 16.25
N GLU A 6 13.78 -1.97 16.11
CA GLU A 6 13.10 -1.08 15.16
C GLU A 6 12.67 0.26 15.77
N THR A 7 12.42 0.34 17.08
CA THR A 7 11.93 1.57 17.74
C THR A 7 12.96 2.23 18.65
N GLU A 8 13.90 1.48 19.23
CA GLU A 8 14.85 2.01 20.21
C GLU A 8 16.25 2.22 19.61
N LEU A 9 16.75 1.27 18.81
CA LEU A 9 18.15 1.27 18.33
C LEU A 9 18.32 1.54 16.82
N GLY A 10 17.27 1.43 16.01
CA GLY A 10 17.36 1.58 14.55
C GLY A 10 18.21 0.51 13.86
N ILE A 11 18.26 -0.70 14.41
CA ILE A 11 19.06 -1.83 13.91
C ILE A 11 18.21 -2.72 12.99
N VAL A 12 18.71 -2.97 11.78
CA VAL A 12 18.11 -3.93 10.86
C VAL A 12 18.19 -5.35 11.43
N SER A 13 17.05 -6.02 11.56
CA SER A 13 16.96 -7.39 12.11
C SER A 13 16.20 -8.36 11.19
N GLN A 14 16.68 -9.61 11.10
CA GLN A 14 16.02 -10.71 10.40
C GLN A 14 15.89 -11.92 11.34
N CYS A 15 14.67 -12.25 11.74
CA CYS A 15 14.39 -13.43 12.57
C CYS A 15 14.20 -14.65 11.66
N CYS A 16 14.77 -15.79 12.05
CA CYS A 16 14.58 -17.09 11.40
C CYS A 16 14.19 -18.12 12.46
N GLN A 17 13.24 -19.01 12.16
CA GLN A 17 12.90 -20.10 13.07
C GLN A 17 14.04 -21.13 13.06
N PRO A 18 14.60 -21.52 14.22
CA PRO A 18 15.72 -22.46 14.27
C PRO A 18 15.47 -23.75 13.49
N ARG A 19 14.26 -24.31 13.60
CA ARG A 19 13.85 -25.53 12.88
C ARG A 19 13.87 -25.38 11.36
N GLN A 20 13.56 -24.20 10.81
CA GLN A 20 13.58 -23.98 9.37
C GLN A 20 14.99 -23.70 8.88
N ALA A 21 15.76 -22.91 9.64
CA ALA A 21 17.15 -22.61 9.32
C ALA A 21 18.06 -23.86 9.35
N SER A 22 17.82 -24.80 10.28
CA SER A 22 18.63 -26.02 10.39
C SER A 22 18.38 -27.05 9.28
N ARG A 23 17.26 -26.95 8.55
CA ARG A 23 16.90 -27.88 7.47
C ARG A 23 17.70 -27.68 6.18
N LEU A 24 18.52 -26.63 6.11
CA LEU A 24 19.36 -26.29 4.96
C LEU A 24 18.64 -26.25 3.61
N ASN A 25 17.37 -25.85 3.61
CA ASN A 25 16.58 -25.75 2.38
C ASN A 25 16.98 -24.49 1.60
N MET A 26 17.51 -24.68 0.39
CA MET A 26 17.90 -23.61 -0.55
C MET A 26 16.79 -22.58 -0.79
N GLN A 27 15.57 -23.04 -1.12
CA GLN A 27 14.44 -22.16 -1.39
C GLN A 27 14.07 -21.29 -0.18
N TYR A 28 14.22 -21.84 1.03
CA TYR A 28 14.01 -21.07 2.26
C TYR A 28 15.04 -19.95 2.38
N PHE A 29 16.32 -20.24 2.17
CA PHE A 29 17.37 -19.22 2.28
C PHE A 29 17.30 -18.18 1.18
N GLU A 30 16.92 -18.54 -0.05
CA GLU A 30 16.63 -17.57 -1.11
C GLU A 30 15.53 -16.60 -0.67
N ASN A 31 14.42 -17.11 -0.14
CA ASN A 31 13.33 -16.28 0.37
C ASN A 31 13.75 -15.39 1.56
N VAL A 32 14.65 -15.88 2.42
CA VAL A 32 15.23 -15.08 3.51
C VAL A 32 16.16 -13.99 2.94
N ALA A 33 17.00 -14.31 1.96
CA ALA A 33 17.90 -13.36 1.31
C ALA A 33 17.12 -12.23 0.63
N LEU A 34 15.99 -12.52 -0.02
CA LEU A 34 15.09 -11.50 -0.59
C LEU A 34 14.64 -10.48 0.47
N LYS A 35 14.36 -10.92 1.71
CA LYS A 35 13.94 -10.04 2.81
C LYS A 35 15.11 -9.24 3.38
N ILE A 36 16.29 -9.86 3.50
CA ILE A 36 17.50 -9.20 3.98
C ILE A 36 17.89 -8.09 3.01
N ASN A 37 17.94 -8.38 1.71
CA ASN A 37 18.32 -7.43 0.67
C ASN A 37 17.46 -6.16 0.74
N VAL A 38 16.13 -6.30 0.82
CA VAL A 38 15.23 -5.14 0.93
C VAL A 38 15.45 -4.34 2.21
N LYS A 39 15.69 -5.01 3.35
CA LYS A 39 15.91 -4.33 4.63
C LYS A 39 17.20 -3.51 4.69
N VAL A 40 18.22 -3.92 3.94
CA VAL A 40 19.49 -3.16 3.83
C VAL A 40 19.47 -2.17 2.66
N GLY A 41 18.29 -1.93 2.06
CA GLY A 41 18.09 -0.92 1.01
C GLY A 41 18.37 -1.41 -0.42
N GLY A 42 18.58 -2.71 -0.61
CA GLY A 42 18.70 -3.33 -1.93
C GLY A 42 17.36 -3.45 -2.67
N ARG A 43 17.44 -3.77 -3.96
CA ARG A 43 16.30 -4.06 -4.85
C ARG A 43 16.42 -5.50 -5.32
N ASN A 44 15.35 -6.28 -5.21
CA ASN A 44 15.35 -7.68 -5.68
C ASN A 44 15.10 -7.74 -7.20
N THR A 45 14.08 -7.03 -7.66
CA THR A 45 13.66 -6.98 -9.06
C THR A 45 13.14 -5.59 -9.38
N VAL A 46 13.19 -5.22 -10.66
CA VAL A 46 12.61 -3.98 -11.20
C VAL A 46 11.87 -4.35 -12.49
N LEU A 47 10.72 -3.72 -12.75
CA LEU A 47 10.05 -3.89 -14.03
C LEU A 47 10.87 -3.24 -15.14
N VAL A 48 11.13 -3.97 -16.22
CA VAL A 48 11.87 -3.45 -17.38
C VAL A 48 11.19 -2.19 -17.93
N ASP A 49 9.85 -2.19 -17.98
CA ASP A 49 9.07 -1.03 -18.40
C ASP A 49 9.20 0.16 -17.45
N ALA A 50 9.48 -0.06 -16.16
CA ALA A 50 9.73 1.04 -15.24
C ALA A 50 11.05 1.75 -15.55
N VAL A 51 12.10 0.95 -15.82
CA VAL A 51 13.42 1.45 -16.23
C VAL A 51 13.34 2.20 -17.57
N GLN A 52 12.58 1.65 -18.51
CA GLN A 52 12.38 2.24 -19.83
C GLN A 52 11.30 3.33 -19.87
N LYS A 53 10.71 3.67 -18.72
CA LYS A 53 9.61 4.63 -18.55
C LYS A 53 8.40 4.39 -19.44
N ARG A 54 8.05 3.12 -19.66
CA ARG A 54 6.93 2.67 -20.50
C ARG A 54 5.66 2.30 -19.73
N ILE A 55 5.59 2.57 -18.42
CA ILE A 55 4.38 2.34 -17.63
C ILE A 55 3.54 3.62 -17.65
N PRO A 56 2.42 3.65 -18.41
CA PRO A 56 1.59 4.86 -18.49
C PRO A 56 1.09 5.27 -17.11
N LEU A 57 0.97 6.57 -16.87
CA LEU A 57 0.47 7.16 -15.63
C LEU A 57 1.33 6.88 -14.37
N VAL A 58 2.43 6.14 -14.50
CA VAL A 58 3.38 5.90 -13.40
C VAL A 58 4.73 6.52 -13.71
N THR A 59 5.28 6.28 -14.90
CA THR A 59 6.65 6.68 -15.25
C THR A 59 6.75 7.88 -16.18
N ASP A 60 5.62 8.40 -16.67
CA ASP A 60 5.55 9.56 -17.57
C ASP A 60 5.95 10.88 -16.87
N ARG A 61 5.69 10.97 -15.57
CA ARG A 61 6.06 12.10 -14.70
C ARG A 61 6.26 11.59 -13.28
N PRO A 62 6.95 12.35 -12.40
CA PRO A 62 7.11 11.98 -10.99
C PRO A 62 5.77 11.59 -10.36
N THR A 63 5.61 10.30 -10.08
CA THR A 63 4.37 9.74 -9.52
C THR A 63 4.73 9.02 -8.23
N ILE A 64 4.00 9.32 -7.16
CA ILE A 64 4.11 8.61 -5.90
C ILE A 64 2.92 7.67 -5.78
N ILE A 65 3.18 6.42 -5.39
CA ILE A 65 2.16 5.42 -5.13
C ILE A 65 2.10 5.17 -3.62
N PHE A 66 0.92 5.34 -3.06
CA PHE A 66 0.60 5.06 -1.66
C PHE A 66 -0.18 3.76 -1.54
N GLY A 67 0.03 3.07 -0.42
CA GLY A 67 -0.83 2.01 0.07
C GLY A 67 -1.24 2.31 1.51
N ALA A 68 -2.51 2.10 1.85
CA ALA A 68 -3.04 2.37 3.17
C ALA A 68 -3.96 1.23 3.63
N ASP A 69 -3.88 0.88 4.91
CA ASP A 69 -4.66 -0.18 5.56
C ASP A 69 -4.91 0.18 7.02
N VAL A 70 -6.01 -0.33 7.59
CA VAL A 70 -6.32 -0.24 9.00
C VAL A 70 -6.55 -1.65 9.54
N THR A 71 -5.84 -1.98 10.61
CA THR A 71 -6.03 -3.24 11.34
C THR A 71 -6.76 -2.95 12.65
N HIS A 72 -7.89 -3.64 12.86
CA HIS A 72 -8.64 -3.59 14.11
C HIS A 72 -8.20 -4.71 15.08
N PRO A 73 -8.43 -4.52 16.40
CA PRO A 73 -8.31 -5.58 17.39
C PRO A 73 -9.21 -6.79 17.10
N GLN A 74 -8.91 -7.91 17.76
CA GLN A 74 -9.74 -9.12 17.63
C GLN A 74 -11.12 -8.93 18.29
N PRO A 75 -12.16 -9.63 17.82
CA PRO A 75 -13.46 -9.63 18.47
C PRO A 75 -13.35 -9.99 19.96
N GLY A 76 -13.92 -9.15 20.84
CA GLY A 76 -13.88 -9.31 22.30
C GLY A 76 -12.79 -8.51 23.02
N GLU A 77 -12.01 -7.70 22.29
CA GLU A 77 -11.00 -6.81 22.86
C GLU A 77 -11.43 -5.34 22.78
N ASP A 78 -12.17 -4.87 23.79
CA ASP A 78 -12.96 -3.62 23.71
C ASP A 78 -12.16 -2.31 23.87
N SER A 79 -10.84 -2.38 24.09
CA SER A 79 -10.03 -1.19 24.43
C SER A 79 -8.80 -1.00 23.56
N SER A 80 -8.41 -2.00 22.78
CA SER A 80 -7.22 -1.89 21.95
C SER A 80 -7.46 -0.92 20.79
N PRO A 81 -6.46 -0.09 20.44
CA PRO A 81 -6.60 0.86 19.36
C PRO A 81 -6.63 0.14 18.00
N SER A 82 -7.26 0.76 17.01
CA SER A 82 -7.00 0.38 15.62
C SER A 82 -5.63 0.94 15.20
N ILE A 83 -4.92 0.25 14.32
CA ILE A 83 -3.62 0.68 13.82
C ILE A 83 -3.75 0.99 12.33
N ALA A 84 -3.55 2.25 11.95
CA ALA A 84 -3.43 2.65 10.57
C ALA A 84 -1.97 2.54 10.11
N ALA A 85 -1.77 2.04 8.89
CA ALA A 85 -0.48 1.97 8.24
C ALA A 85 -0.57 2.61 6.86
N VAL A 86 0.39 3.50 6.55
CA VAL A 86 0.50 4.14 5.24
C VAL A 86 1.91 3.97 4.72
N VAL A 87 2.03 3.42 3.53
CA VAL A 87 3.30 3.28 2.81
C VAL A 87 3.31 4.16 1.57
N ALA A 88 4.48 4.61 1.13
CA ALA A 88 4.64 5.25 -0.17
C ALA A 88 5.94 4.85 -0.86
N SER A 89 5.90 4.77 -2.19
CA SER A 89 7.07 4.54 -3.04
C SER A 89 8.11 5.65 -2.87
N MET A 90 9.40 5.35 -2.89
CA MET A 90 10.49 6.31 -2.58
C MET A 90 11.51 6.46 -3.71
N ASP A 91 11.35 5.70 -4.80
CA ASP A 91 12.36 5.57 -5.85
C ASP A 91 11.72 5.55 -7.24
N TRP A 92 11.02 6.64 -7.56
CA TRP A 92 10.55 6.87 -8.93
C TRP A 92 11.74 7.03 -9.89
N PRO A 93 11.73 6.41 -11.08
CA PRO A 93 10.60 5.74 -11.72
C PRO A 93 10.46 4.23 -11.43
N GLU A 94 11.37 3.60 -10.69
CA GLU A 94 11.37 2.15 -10.52
C GLU A 94 10.29 1.61 -9.58
N VAL A 95 9.87 2.41 -8.59
CA VAL A 95 8.76 2.08 -7.65
C VAL A 95 8.99 0.73 -6.95
N THR A 96 10.19 0.51 -6.41
CA THR A 96 10.58 -0.74 -5.75
C THR A 96 10.85 -0.60 -4.25
N LYS A 97 11.10 0.63 -3.79
CA LYS A 97 11.37 0.95 -2.39
C LYS A 97 10.18 1.68 -1.81
N TYR A 98 9.72 1.23 -0.66
CA TYR A 98 8.62 1.86 0.06
C TYR A 98 9.07 2.25 1.46
N ARG A 99 8.58 3.40 1.94
CA ARG A 99 8.67 3.80 3.34
C ARG A 99 7.29 3.70 3.96
N GLY A 100 7.20 3.13 5.15
CA GLY A 100 5.97 3.02 5.92
C GLY A 100 5.96 3.94 7.13
N LEU A 101 4.78 4.44 7.46
CA LEU A 101 4.43 5.09 8.72
C LEU A 101 3.23 4.35 9.31
N VAL A 102 3.13 4.36 10.63
CA VAL A 102 2.02 3.77 11.37
C VAL A 102 1.53 4.75 12.42
N SER A 103 0.23 4.73 12.69
CA SER A 103 -0.41 5.57 13.69
C SER A 103 -1.51 4.79 14.41
N ALA A 104 -1.57 4.91 15.73
CA ALA A 104 -2.66 4.36 16.51
C ALA A 104 -3.85 5.32 16.47
N GLN A 105 -5.05 4.78 16.31
CA GLN A 105 -6.29 5.54 16.30
C GLN A 105 -7.35 4.87 17.19
N ALA A 106 -8.51 5.53 17.32
CA ALA A 106 -9.57 5.05 18.19
C ALA A 106 -10.01 3.61 17.86
N HIS A 107 -10.59 2.96 18.85
CA HIS A 107 -11.08 1.59 18.73
C HIS A 107 -12.12 1.49 17.60
N HIS A 108 -11.94 0.52 16.70
CA HIS A 108 -12.76 0.32 15.49
C HIS A 108 -12.96 1.54 14.58
N GLU A 109 -12.06 2.52 14.65
CA GLU A 109 -12.02 3.62 13.70
C GLU A 109 -11.45 3.11 12.36
N GLU A 110 -12.23 3.13 11.29
CA GLU A 110 -11.78 2.75 9.94
C GLU A 110 -11.13 3.93 9.20
N ILE A 111 -11.61 5.16 9.40
CA ILE A 111 -11.06 6.34 8.72
C ILE A 111 -9.69 6.66 9.29
N ILE A 112 -8.68 6.83 8.43
CA ILE A 112 -7.33 7.11 8.90
C ILE A 112 -7.22 8.57 9.36
N GLN A 113 -7.22 8.77 10.67
CA GLN A 113 -7.26 10.11 11.28
C GLN A 113 -5.95 10.89 11.11
N ASP A 114 -4.80 10.20 11.10
CA ASP A 114 -3.47 10.83 11.05
C ASP A 114 -2.90 10.93 9.63
N LEU A 115 -3.73 10.88 8.58
CA LEU A 115 -3.29 11.16 7.21
C LEU A 115 -2.72 12.58 7.07
N TYR A 116 -3.39 13.53 7.71
CA TYR A 116 -2.95 14.91 7.83
C TYR A 116 -3.44 15.49 9.15
N LYS A 117 -2.59 16.27 9.81
CA LYS A 117 -2.96 17.02 11.02
C LYS A 117 -2.31 18.39 11.03
N SER A 118 -2.99 19.34 11.65
CA SER A 118 -2.44 20.65 11.96
C SER A 118 -2.65 20.97 13.43
N THR A 119 -1.58 21.34 14.13
CA THR A 119 -1.62 21.68 15.56
C THR A 119 -1.07 23.07 15.77
N GLN A 120 -1.74 23.87 16.60
CA GLN A 120 -1.23 25.17 17.01
C GLN A 120 -0.17 24.96 18.10
N ASP A 121 1.09 25.22 17.76
CA ASP A 121 2.20 25.21 18.70
C ASP A 121 2.42 26.63 19.26
N PRO A 122 2.52 26.81 20.59
CA PRO A 122 2.70 28.12 21.20
C PRO A 122 3.96 28.89 20.74
N GLN A 123 5.01 28.18 20.30
CA GLN A 123 6.28 28.77 19.90
C GLN A 123 6.46 28.79 18.38
N ARG A 124 6.00 27.75 17.68
CA ARG A 124 6.21 27.55 16.24
C ARG A 124 5.03 27.98 15.39
N GLY A 125 3.92 28.39 16.00
CA GLY A 125 2.70 28.71 15.29
C GLY A 125 2.01 27.45 14.76
N LEU A 126 1.41 27.53 13.57
CA LEU A 126 0.72 26.40 12.97
C LEU A 126 1.72 25.34 12.48
N VAL A 127 1.70 24.17 13.09
CA VAL A 127 2.55 23.03 12.71
C VAL A 127 1.74 22.02 11.92
N HIS A 128 2.21 21.71 10.71
CA HIS A 128 1.60 20.71 9.83
C HIS A 128 2.33 19.37 9.94
N GLY A 129 1.57 18.28 10.02
CA GLY A 129 2.07 16.92 10.09
C GLY A 129 1.12 15.91 9.45
N GLY A 130 1.31 14.65 9.79
CA GLY A 130 0.51 13.53 9.28
C GLY A 130 1.24 12.71 8.22
N MET A 131 0.78 11.48 8.04
CA MET A 131 1.50 10.45 7.30
C MET A 131 1.72 10.83 5.83
N ILE A 132 0.73 11.45 5.17
CA ILE A 132 0.87 11.88 3.77
C ILE A 132 1.96 12.94 3.63
N ARG A 133 1.94 13.97 4.48
CA ARG A 133 2.92 15.06 4.44
C ARG A 133 4.34 14.54 4.62
N GLU A 134 4.56 13.71 5.63
CA GLU A 134 5.87 13.12 5.92
C GLU A 134 6.40 12.26 4.76
N LEU A 135 5.53 11.47 4.14
CA LEU A 135 5.88 10.63 2.99
C LEU A 135 6.15 11.45 1.73
N LEU A 136 5.43 12.56 1.49
CA LEU A 136 5.71 13.48 0.39
C LEU A 136 7.08 14.16 0.55
N ILE A 137 7.42 14.58 1.79
CA ILE A 137 8.75 15.14 2.12
C ILE A 137 9.83 14.07 1.89
N ALA A 138 9.61 12.84 2.35
CA ALA A 138 10.54 11.74 2.16
C ALA A 138 10.76 11.44 0.67
N PHE A 139 9.70 11.38 -0.14
CA PHE A 139 9.79 11.20 -1.58
C PHE A 139 10.65 12.27 -2.25
N ARG A 140 10.44 13.55 -1.90
CA ARG A 140 11.24 14.65 -2.47
C ARG A 140 12.71 14.52 -2.09
N ARG A 141 13.01 14.14 -0.85
CA ARG A 141 14.40 13.90 -0.39
C ARG A 141 15.06 12.72 -1.10
N SER A 142 14.30 11.65 -1.39
CA SER A 142 14.83 10.44 -2.03
C SER A 142 14.98 10.56 -3.55
N THR A 143 14.10 11.31 -4.21
CA THR A 143 14.04 11.37 -5.68
C THR A 143 14.50 12.70 -6.27
N ASN A 144 14.62 13.75 -5.45
CA ASN A 144 14.77 15.15 -5.89
C ASN A 144 13.60 15.69 -6.72
N PHE A 145 12.46 14.98 -6.78
CA PHE A 145 11.24 15.42 -7.46
C PHE A 145 10.10 15.60 -6.47
N LYS A 146 9.22 16.59 -6.71
CA LYS A 146 7.92 16.61 -6.03
C LYS A 146 6.96 15.75 -6.86
N PRO A 147 6.07 14.96 -6.25
CA PRO A 147 5.11 14.19 -7.03
C PRO A 147 4.22 15.12 -7.86
N HIS A 148 4.08 14.83 -9.15
CA HIS A 148 3.13 15.49 -10.03
C HIS A 148 1.83 14.68 -10.16
N ARG A 149 1.79 13.47 -9.60
CA ARG A 149 0.63 12.59 -9.53
C ARG A 149 0.70 11.73 -8.27
N ILE A 150 -0.45 11.47 -7.67
CA ILE A 150 -0.61 10.55 -6.55
C ILE A 150 -1.55 9.41 -6.98
N ILE A 151 -1.13 8.17 -6.74
CA ILE A 151 -2.00 6.98 -6.80
C ILE A 151 -2.12 6.46 -5.38
N PHE A 152 -3.34 6.29 -4.87
CA PHE A 152 -3.60 5.91 -3.48
C PHE A 152 -4.44 4.64 -3.44
N TYR A 153 -3.84 3.53 -3.04
CA TYR A 153 -4.54 2.27 -2.82
C TYR A 153 -4.96 2.14 -1.37
N ARG A 154 -6.26 1.98 -1.11
CA ARG A 154 -6.86 1.86 0.23
C ARG A 154 -7.47 0.46 0.41
N ASP A 155 -6.87 -0.38 1.24
CA ASP A 155 -7.34 -1.75 1.53
C ASP A 155 -8.36 -1.76 2.66
N GLY A 156 -9.27 -2.74 2.73
CA GLY A 156 -10.06 -3.03 3.94
C GLY A 156 -11.36 -2.25 4.13
N VAL A 157 -11.71 -1.34 3.23
CA VAL A 157 -12.93 -0.53 3.36
C VAL A 157 -14.17 -1.30 2.88
N SER A 158 -15.26 -1.25 3.65
CA SER A 158 -16.55 -1.80 3.22
C SER A 158 -17.30 -0.84 2.27
N GLU A 159 -18.13 -1.37 1.36
CA GLU A 159 -18.87 -0.56 0.38
C GLU A 159 -19.70 0.57 1.03
N GLY A 160 -20.35 0.27 2.16
CA GLY A 160 -21.14 1.25 2.92
C GLY A 160 -20.33 2.41 3.51
N GLN A 161 -18.99 2.32 3.52
CA GLN A 161 -18.09 3.35 4.05
C GLN A 161 -17.32 4.10 2.94
N PHE A 162 -17.45 3.70 1.67
CA PHE A 162 -16.65 4.27 0.56
C PHE A 162 -16.73 5.79 0.50
N SER A 163 -17.93 6.35 0.49
CA SER A 163 -18.13 7.80 0.38
C SER A 163 -17.49 8.56 1.54
N GLN A 164 -17.65 8.07 2.77
CA GLN A 164 -17.09 8.75 3.95
C GLN A 164 -15.57 8.66 3.97
N VAL A 165 -15.01 7.47 3.73
CA VAL A 165 -13.56 7.28 3.65
C VAL A 165 -12.96 8.14 2.54
N LEU A 166 -13.55 8.11 1.34
CA LEU A 166 -13.09 8.93 0.21
C LEU A 166 -13.10 10.41 0.58
N LEU A 167 -14.20 10.96 1.09
CA LEU A 167 -14.31 12.38 1.41
C LEU A 167 -13.27 12.82 2.46
N HIS A 168 -13.16 12.08 3.56
CA HIS A 168 -12.25 12.42 4.65
C HIS A 168 -10.79 12.25 4.27
N GLU A 169 -10.42 11.09 3.72
CA GLU A 169 -9.02 10.77 3.40
C GLU A 169 -8.53 11.58 2.19
N MET A 170 -9.38 11.82 1.20
CA MET A 170 -9.03 12.67 0.06
C MET A 170 -8.82 14.12 0.48
N ASN A 171 -9.67 14.64 1.38
CA ASN A 171 -9.46 15.97 1.96
C ASN A 171 -8.12 16.05 2.71
N ALA A 172 -7.78 15.04 3.50
CA ALA A 172 -6.49 14.98 4.21
C ALA A 172 -5.30 14.97 3.23
N ILE A 173 -5.37 14.21 2.13
CA ILE A 173 -4.33 14.21 1.08
C ILE A 173 -4.18 15.61 0.46
N ARG A 174 -5.30 16.28 0.15
CA ARG A 174 -5.30 17.63 -0.41
C ARG A 174 -4.71 18.66 0.54
N GLN A 175 -5.08 18.61 1.82
CA GLN A 175 -4.54 19.49 2.85
C GLN A 175 -3.04 19.26 3.06
N ALA A 176 -2.57 18.00 3.05
CA ALA A 176 -1.16 17.69 3.12
C ALA A 176 -0.37 18.31 1.95
N CYS A 177 -0.90 18.24 0.72
CA CYS A 177 -0.27 18.88 -0.43
C CYS A 177 -0.25 20.42 -0.28
N ALA A 178 -1.39 21.04 0.01
CA ALA A 178 -1.48 22.50 0.16
C ALA A 178 -0.57 23.04 1.30
N SER A 179 -0.35 22.25 2.36
CA SER A 179 0.54 22.62 3.46
C SER A 179 2.03 22.63 3.10
N LEU A 180 2.44 21.99 2.00
CA LEU A 180 3.84 21.90 1.57
C LEU A 180 4.26 23.07 0.69
N GLU A 181 3.36 23.50 -0.20
CA GLU A 181 3.61 24.57 -1.16
C GLU A 181 2.25 25.16 -1.58
N GLU A 182 2.15 26.48 -1.60
CA GLU A 182 0.93 27.17 -2.03
C GLU A 182 0.58 26.79 -3.48
N GLY A 183 -0.69 26.43 -3.72
CA GLY A 183 -1.16 25.98 -5.04
C GLY A 183 -0.74 24.56 -5.44
N TYR A 184 0.00 23.82 -4.61
CA TYR A 184 0.37 22.44 -4.91
C TYR A 184 -0.83 21.49 -4.76
N ALA A 185 -1.44 21.14 -5.90
CA ALA A 185 -2.62 20.30 -5.99
C ALA A 185 -2.47 19.20 -7.07
N PRO A 186 -1.59 18.20 -6.88
CA PRO A 186 -1.39 17.15 -7.89
C PRO A 186 -2.68 16.33 -8.08
N PRO A 187 -3.00 15.84 -9.29
CA PRO A 187 -4.10 14.91 -9.49
C PRO A 187 -3.90 13.64 -8.64
N VAL A 188 -4.99 13.16 -8.05
CA VAL A 188 -5.00 11.97 -7.19
C VAL A 188 -5.94 10.95 -7.81
N THR A 189 -5.47 9.71 -7.96
CA THR A 189 -6.30 8.54 -8.25
C THR A 189 -6.47 7.76 -6.96
N PHE A 190 -7.70 7.64 -6.46
CA PHE A 190 -8.02 6.91 -5.24
C PHE A 190 -8.66 5.57 -5.62
N VAL A 191 -8.06 4.47 -5.20
CA VAL A 191 -8.50 3.11 -5.53
C VAL A 191 -8.74 2.34 -4.25
N VAL A 192 -10.00 1.99 -3.98
CA VAL A 192 -10.32 1.07 -2.90
C VAL A 192 -10.04 -0.36 -3.35
N VAL A 193 -9.37 -1.15 -2.52
CA VAL A 193 -9.03 -2.55 -2.78
C VAL A 193 -9.78 -3.42 -1.78
N GLN A 194 -10.60 -4.33 -2.28
CA GLN A 194 -11.28 -5.33 -1.46
C GLN A 194 -10.78 -6.71 -1.85
N LYS A 195 -9.97 -7.33 -0.97
CA LYS A 195 -9.45 -8.69 -1.19
C LYS A 195 -10.34 -9.78 -0.62
N ARG A 196 -11.23 -9.41 0.31
CA ARG A 196 -12.14 -10.33 1.00
C ARG A 196 -13.58 -9.98 0.63
N HIS A 197 -14.11 -10.70 -0.36
CA HIS A 197 -15.47 -10.55 -0.85
C HIS A 197 -16.08 -11.91 -1.19
N HIS A 198 -17.36 -11.93 -1.54
CA HIS A 198 -18.10 -13.16 -1.88
C HIS A 198 -18.06 -13.52 -3.36
N THR A 199 -17.65 -12.60 -4.25
CA THR A 199 -17.51 -12.88 -5.69
C THR A 199 -16.44 -13.94 -5.94
N ARG A 200 -16.75 -14.94 -6.77
CA ARG A 200 -15.83 -15.98 -7.24
C ARG A 200 -15.94 -16.09 -8.75
N LEU A 201 -14.80 -16.19 -9.42
CA LEU A 201 -14.70 -16.29 -10.87
C LEU A 201 -14.22 -17.70 -11.23
N PHE A 202 -14.91 -18.34 -12.16
CA PHE A 202 -14.61 -19.69 -12.61
C PHE A 202 -14.36 -19.71 -14.12
N PRO A 203 -13.48 -20.61 -14.62
CA PRO A 203 -13.34 -20.83 -16.05
C PRO A 203 -14.67 -21.33 -16.63
N ALA A 204 -15.06 -20.81 -17.81
CA ALA A 204 -16.30 -21.23 -18.47
C ALA A 204 -16.26 -22.72 -18.89
N ASP A 205 -15.08 -23.22 -19.27
CA ASP A 205 -14.84 -24.62 -19.61
C ASP A 205 -13.73 -25.19 -18.73
N HIS A 206 -14.12 -26.10 -17.82
CA HIS A 206 -13.20 -26.74 -16.86
C HIS A 206 -12.31 -27.80 -17.52
N ASN A 207 -12.62 -28.23 -18.75
CA ASN A 207 -11.80 -29.20 -19.49
C ASN A 207 -10.64 -28.53 -20.23
N ARG A 208 -10.69 -27.21 -20.39
CA ARG A 208 -9.66 -26.42 -21.06
C ARG A 208 -8.56 -25.99 -20.09
N ARG A 209 -7.55 -26.86 -19.95
CA ARG A 209 -6.38 -26.61 -19.10
C ARG A 209 -5.55 -25.39 -19.47
N ASP A 210 -5.72 -24.86 -20.68
CA ASP A 210 -5.04 -23.64 -21.11
C ASP A 210 -5.70 -22.36 -20.58
N LEU A 211 -6.90 -22.47 -20.00
CA LEU A 211 -7.64 -21.38 -19.35
C LEU A 211 -7.57 -21.41 -17.82
N THR A 212 -6.88 -22.40 -17.26
CA THR A 212 -6.80 -22.61 -15.82
C THR A 212 -5.36 -22.72 -15.35
N ASP A 213 -5.10 -22.28 -14.13
CA ASP A 213 -3.84 -22.59 -13.47
C ASP A 213 -3.77 -24.06 -13.00
N ARG A 214 -2.70 -24.41 -12.28
CA ARG A 214 -2.48 -25.78 -11.79
C ARG A 214 -3.52 -26.25 -10.77
N SER A 215 -4.22 -25.34 -10.10
CA SER A 215 -5.27 -25.63 -9.13
C SER A 215 -6.67 -25.73 -9.76
N GLY A 216 -6.80 -25.37 -11.05
CA GLY A 216 -8.10 -25.28 -11.72
C GLY A 216 -8.78 -23.91 -11.57
N ASN A 217 -8.11 -22.94 -10.95
CA ASN A 217 -8.59 -21.56 -10.88
C ASN A 217 -8.33 -20.80 -12.19
N ILE A 218 -8.99 -19.65 -12.34
CA ILE A 218 -8.73 -18.70 -13.44
C ILE A 218 -7.26 -18.24 -13.44
N LEU A 219 -6.72 -17.95 -14.62
CA LEU A 219 -5.32 -17.54 -14.76
C LEU A 219 -5.02 -16.20 -14.05
N PRO A 220 -3.79 -16.01 -13.52
CA PRO A 220 -3.33 -14.69 -13.08
C PRO A 220 -3.37 -13.68 -14.23
N GLY A 221 -3.83 -12.47 -13.95
CA GLY A 221 -4.05 -11.42 -14.94
C GLY A 221 -5.47 -11.41 -15.53
N THR A 222 -6.36 -12.31 -15.12
CA THR A 222 -7.78 -12.26 -15.50
C THR A 222 -8.43 -11.00 -14.92
N VAL A 223 -9.01 -10.19 -15.80
CA VAL A 223 -9.76 -8.96 -15.47
C VAL A 223 -11.22 -9.16 -15.84
N VAL A 224 -12.13 -8.72 -14.97
CA VAL A 224 -13.57 -8.59 -15.27
C VAL A 224 -14.00 -7.18 -14.87
N ASP A 225 -14.34 -6.37 -15.87
CA ASP A 225 -14.75 -4.96 -15.75
C ASP A 225 -16.15 -4.72 -16.38
N THR A 226 -16.89 -5.79 -16.63
CA THR A 226 -18.21 -5.76 -17.29
C THR A 226 -19.20 -6.70 -16.60
N HIS A 227 -20.49 -6.45 -16.80
CA HIS A 227 -21.66 -7.24 -16.37
C HIS A 227 -21.89 -7.39 -14.87
N ILE A 228 -20.88 -7.80 -14.11
CA ILE A 228 -20.96 -8.05 -12.65
C ILE A 228 -20.40 -6.91 -11.81
N CYS A 229 -19.86 -5.88 -12.47
CA CYS A 229 -19.35 -4.65 -11.87
C CYS A 229 -20.50 -3.68 -11.56
N HIS A 230 -20.20 -2.63 -10.80
CA HIS A 230 -21.17 -1.61 -10.43
C HIS A 230 -21.74 -0.93 -11.69
N PRO A 231 -23.06 -0.69 -11.78
CA PRO A 231 -23.69 -0.18 -13.01
C PRO A 231 -23.27 1.24 -13.38
N THR A 232 -22.73 2.03 -12.43
CA THR A 232 -22.39 3.45 -12.63
C THR A 232 -21.04 3.87 -12.06
N GLU A 233 -20.41 3.03 -11.24
CA GLU A 233 -19.11 3.37 -10.62
C GLU A 233 -17.99 2.75 -11.44
N PHE A 234 -16.75 3.17 -11.17
CA PHE A 234 -15.59 2.64 -11.87
C PHE A 234 -14.91 1.57 -11.04
N ASP A 235 -15.36 0.33 -11.19
CA ASP A 235 -14.80 -0.85 -10.52
C ASP A 235 -14.42 -1.95 -11.53
N PHE A 236 -13.58 -2.87 -11.08
CA PHE A 236 -13.20 -4.07 -11.81
C PHE A 236 -12.68 -5.13 -10.84
N TYR A 237 -12.78 -6.40 -11.24
CA TYR A 237 -12.11 -7.51 -10.58
C TYR A 237 -10.80 -7.83 -11.30
N LEU A 238 -9.74 -8.06 -10.54
CA LEU A 238 -8.45 -8.53 -11.05
C LEU A 238 -7.95 -9.70 -10.21
N ASN A 239 -7.88 -10.89 -10.82
CA ASN A 239 -7.16 -12.00 -10.22
C ASN A 239 -5.67 -11.90 -10.57
N SER A 240 -4.88 -11.28 -9.70
CA SER A 240 -3.45 -11.01 -9.96
C SER A 240 -2.49 -12.14 -9.55
N HIS A 241 -3.00 -13.25 -9.02
CA HIS A 241 -2.18 -14.33 -8.45
C HIS A 241 -2.65 -15.71 -8.91
N ALA A 242 -1.75 -16.69 -8.84
CA ALA A 242 -2.09 -18.09 -9.09
C ALA A 242 -2.72 -18.71 -7.84
N GLY A 243 -3.76 -19.50 -8.03
CA GLY A 243 -4.31 -20.38 -7.01
C GLY A 243 -3.30 -21.46 -6.66
N ILE A 244 -2.88 -21.48 -5.40
CA ILE A 244 -1.92 -22.47 -4.88
C ILE A 244 -2.65 -23.65 -4.21
N GLN A 245 -3.83 -23.40 -3.65
CA GLN A 245 -4.65 -24.37 -2.92
C GLN A 245 -6.12 -24.00 -3.01
#